data_AF-A0A974UZB6-F1
#
_entry.id   AF-A0A974UZB6-F1
#
_cell.length_a   1.000
_cell.length_b   1.000
_cell.length_c   1.000
_cell.angle_alpha   90.00
_cell.angle_beta   90.00
_cell.angle_gamma   90.00
#
_symmetry.space_group_name_H-M   'P 1'
#
loop_
_entity.id
_entity.type
_entity.pdbx_description
1 polymer ?
#
loop_
_entity_poly.entity_id
_entity_poly.type
_entity_poly.pdbx_seq_one_letter_code
_entity_poly.pdbx_strand_id
1 'polypeptide(L)'
;MREHGGHGRRLRITVVEKNRGPYWDMVNAGWRDAAERLGLDLIIEAPVYEAVGDQVGAIRRHLAAGVDGVAFVASDETASTTSWPKRPRPAYLW
;
A
#
# COMPACT_ATOMS: atom_id res chain seq x y z
N MET A 1 29.28 7.35 16.05
CA MET A 1 28.59 7.92 14.89
C MET A 1 28.19 6.74 14.02
N ARG A 2 26.90 6.36 13.94
CA ARG A 2 26.48 5.20 13.15
C ARG A 2 26.20 5.67 11.73
N GLU A 3 26.92 5.12 10.76
CA GLU A 3 26.76 5.40 9.34
C GLU A 3 25.44 4.78 8.85
N HIS A 4 24.55 5.62 8.32
CA HIS A 4 23.36 5.18 7.60
C HIS A 4 23.79 4.74 6.19
N GLY A 5 24.14 3.47 6.02
CA GLY A 5 24.27 2.87 4.70
C GLY A 5 22.89 2.75 4.03
N GLY A 6 22.72 3.33 2.83
CA GLY A 6 21.49 3.15 2.04
C GLY A 6 21.25 4.16 0.93
N HIS A 7 22.18 4.37 0.01
CA HIS A 7 21.92 5.08 -1.25
C HIS A 7 22.16 4.14 -2.43
N GLY A 8 21.09 3.67 -3.07
CA GLY A 8 21.22 2.86 -4.29
C GLY A 8 19.93 2.28 -4.90
N ARG A 9 18.89 2.00 -4.11
CA ARG A 9 17.65 1.41 -4.65
C ARG A 9 16.45 2.34 -4.45
N ARG A 10 15.69 2.56 -5.53
CA ARG A 10 14.37 3.22 -5.48
C ARG A 10 13.43 2.39 -4.59
N LEU A 11 12.74 3.03 -3.67
CA LEU A 11 11.73 2.35 -2.85
C LEU A 11 10.57 1.93 -3.75
N ARG A 12 10.20 0.66 -3.65
CA ARG A 12 9.11 0.07 -4.43
C ARG A 12 7.83 0.09 -3.61
N ILE A 13 6.87 0.92 -4.01
CA ILE A 13 5.61 1.11 -3.30
C ILE A 13 4.48 0.60 -4.18
N THR A 14 3.52 -0.12 -3.60
CA THR A 14 2.29 -0.48 -4.29
C THR A 14 1.08 0.25 -3.70
N VAL A 15 0.14 0.61 -4.57
CA VAL A 15 -1.21 1.09 -4.23
C VAL A 15 -2.21 0.03 -4.70
N VAL A 16 -3.08 -0.45 -3.80
CA VAL A 16 -4.16 -1.37 -4.14
C VAL A 16 -5.51 -0.67 -3.99
N GLU A 17 -6.21 -0.46 -5.10
CA GLU A 17 -7.48 0.27 -5.14
C GLU A 17 -8.68 -0.68 -4.98
N LYS A 18 -9.87 -0.10 -4.84
CA LYS A 18 -11.13 -0.87 -4.76
C LYS A 18 -11.51 -1.49 -6.10
N ASN A 19 -11.42 -0.70 -7.16
CA ASN A 19 -11.84 -1.04 -8.52
C ASN A 19 -11.27 -0.02 -9.52
N ARG A 20 -11.35 -0.30 -10.82
CA ARG A 20 -11.03 0.66 -11.89
C ARG A 20 -12.21 1.60 -12.16
N GLY A 21 -11.93 2.85 -12.47
CA GLY A 21 -12.95 3.81 -12.94
C GLY A 21 -12.42 5.25 -13.08
N PRO A 22 -13.18 6.15 -13.72
CA PRO A 22 -12.72 7.50 -14.06
C PRO A 22 -12.26 8.35 -12.85
N TYR A 23 -12.89 8.16 -11.69
CA TYR A 23 -12.45 8.80 -10.45
C TYR A 23 -11.03 8.37 -10.06
N TRP A 24 -10.72 7.09 -10.20
CA TRP A 24 -9.41 6.52 -9.87
C TRP A 24 -8.34 6.94 -10.86
N ASP A 25 -8.67 7.22 -12.12
CA ASP A 25 -7.69 7.73 -13.09
C ASP A 25 -7.09 9.08 -12.65
N MET A 26 -7.93 9.98 -12.11
CA MET A 26 -7.47 11.25 -11.53
C MET A 26 -6.57 11.01 -10.30
N VAL A 27 -6.98 10.11 -9.39
CA VAL A 27 -6.21 9.77 -8.19
C VAL A 27 -4.86 9.14 -8.57
N ASN A 28 -4.84 8.28 -9.59
CA ASN A 28 -3.66 7.62 -10.13
C ASN A 28 -2.67 8.60 -10.76
N ALA A 29 -3.14 9.69 -11.34
CA ALA A 29 -2.26 10.77 -11.79
C ALA A 29 -1.51 11.41 -10.60
N GLY A 30 -2.19 11.65 -9.48
CA GLY A 30 -1.58 12.18 -8.26
C GLY A 30 -0.53 11.23 -7.64
N TRP A 31 -0.83 9.93 -7.58
CA TRP A 31 0.14 8.94 -7.11
C TRP A 31 1.41 8.91 -7.97
N ARG A 32 1.25 8.98 -9.30
CA ARG A 32 2.37 8.97 -10.24
C ARG A 32 3.24 10.22 -10.13
N ASP A 33 2.63 11.41 -10.03
CA ASP A 33 3.37 12.66 -9.80
C ASP A 33 4.21 12.59 -8.52
N ALA A 34 3.62 12.12 -7.42
CA ALA A 34 4.32 11.97 -6.16
C ALA A 34 5.48 10.96 -6.26
N ALA A 35 5.25 9.82 -6.93
CA ALA A 35 6.27 8.80 -7.12
C ALA A 35 7.46 9.30 -7.95
N GLU A 36 7.20 10.06 -9.02
CA GLU A 36 8.25 10.67 -9.83
C GLU A 36 9.08 11.66 -9.01
N ARG A 37 8.42 12.57 -8.28
CA ARG A 37 9.07 13.59 -7.45
C ARG A 37 9.92 13.01 -6.33
N LEU A 38 9.53 11.85 -5.81
CA LEU A 38 10.21 11.15 -4.72
C LEU A 38 11.18 10.05 -5.21
N GLY A 39 11.25 9.80 -6.52
CA GLY A 39 12.10 8.75 -7.10
C GLY A 39 11.68 7.33 -6.68
N LEU A 40 10.38 7.08 -6.52
CA LEU A 40 9.81 5.80 -6.14
C LEU A 40 9.56 4.92 -7.38
N ASP A 41 9.56 3.61 -7.20
CA ASP A 41 8.99 2.65 -8.15
C ASP A 41 7.55 2.33 -7.71
N LEU A 42 6.57 2.87 -8.43
CA LEU A 42 5.16 2.78 -8.06
C LEU A 42 4.42 1.74 -8.89
N ILE A 43 3.70 0.85 -8.20
CA ILE A 43 2.77 -0.10 -8.79
C ILE A 43 1.35 0.26 -8.35
N ILE A 44 0.42 0.33 -9.30
CA ILE A 44 -0.99 0.56 -9.02
C ILE A 44 -1.76 -0.67 -9.51
N GLU A 45 -2.45 -1.34 -8.60
CA GLU A 45 -3.30 -2.50 -8.91
C GLU A 45 -4.74 -2.23 -8.49
N ALA A 46 -5.65 -2.36 -9.45
CA ALA A 46 -7.07 -2.18 -9.25
C ALA A 46 -7.83 -3.28 -10.02
N PRO A 47 -8.73 -4.03 -9.36
CA PRO A 47 -9.58 -5.00 -10.04
C PRO A 47 -10.65 -4.31 -10.89
N VAL A 48 -11.31 -5.04 -11.79
CA VAL A 48 -12.41 -4.47 -12.60
C VAL A 48 -13.63 -4.17 -11.73
N TYR A 49 -13.90 -5.02 -10.74
CA TYR A 49 -15.01 -4.90 -9.79
C TYR A 49 -14.49 -4.98 -8.35
N GLU A 50 -15.20 -4.34 -7.42
CA GLU A 50 -14.85 -4.37 -6.00
C GLU A 50 -15.04 -5.77 -5.42
N ALA A 51 -13.96 -6.35 -4.92
CA ALA A 51 -13.94 -7.68 -4.32
C ALA A 51 -12.88 -7.76 -3.22
N VAL A 52 -13.32 -7.94 -1.97
CA VAL A 52 -12.43 -7.97 -0.79
C VAL A 52 -11.38 -9.07 -0.90
N GLY A 53 -11.78 -10.26 -1.38
CA GLY A 53 -10.85 -11.39 -1.56
C GLY A 53 -9.72 -11.07 -2.54
N ASP A 54 -10.04 -10.42 -3.66
CA ASP A 54 -9.06 -10.05 -4.68
C ASP A 54 -8.10 -8.98 -4.17
N GLN A 55 -8.60 -8.00 -3.41
CA GLN A 55 -7.79 -6.98 -2.77
C GLN A 55 -6.81 -7.58 -1.74
N VAL A 56 -7.27 -8.49 -0.88
CA VAL A 56 -6.39 -9.21 0.07
C VAL A 56 -5.35 -10.04 -0.68
N GLY A 57 -5.75 -10.71 -1.76
CA GLY A 57 -4.85 -11.47 -2.63
C GLY A 57 -3.76 -10.59 -3.25
N ALA A 58 -4.12 -9.42 -3.78
CA ALA A 58 -3.20 -8.45 -4.35
C ALA A 58 -2.17 -7.96 -3.32
N ILE A 59 -2.64 -7.55 -2.13
CA ILE A 59 -1.76 -7.11 -1.04
C ILE A 59 -0.75 -8.20 -0.68
N ARG A 60 -1.20 -9.45 -0.50
CA ARG A 60 -0.31 -10.58 -0.18
C ARG A 60 0.71 -10.86 -1.28
N ARG A 61 0.31 -10.79 -2.55
CA ARG A 61 1.24 -10.95 -3.69
C ARG A 61 2.34 -9.90 -3.68
N HIS A 62 2.00 -8.64 -3.45
CA HIS A 62 2.99 -7.56 -3.42
C HIS A 62 3.94 -7.65 -2.24
N LEU A 63 3.42 -8.00 -1.06
CA LEU A 63 4.27 -8.29 0.11
C LEU A 63 5.25 -9.44 -0.18
N ALA A 64 4.77 -10.53 -0.79
CA ALA A 64 5.62 -11.65 -1.20
C ALA A 64 6.65 -11.27 -2.29
N ALA A 65 6.32 -10.29 -3.14
CA ALA A 65 7.22 -9.73 -4.15
C ALA A 65 8.25 -8.74 -3.60
N GLY A 66 8.25 -8.48 -2.28
CA GLY A 66 9.26 -7.66 -1.62
C GLY A 66 9.11 -6.16 -1.87
N VAL A 67 7.89 -5.65 -2.03
CA VAL A 67 7.65 -4.19 -2.02
C VAL A 67 8.06 -3.60 -0.67
N ASP A 68 8.58 -2.39 -0.69
CA ASP A 68 9.02 -1.66 0.50
C ASP A 68 7.82 -1.04 1.26
N GLY A 69 6.68 -0.89 0.59
CA GLY A 69 5.45 -0.39 1.21
C GLY A 69 4.19 -0.71 0.41
N VAL A 70 3.07 -0.79 1.13
CA VAL A 70 1.72 -1.00 0.58
C VAL A 70 0.81 0.11 1.11
N ALA A 71 0.19 0.86 0.20
CA ALA A 71 -0.98 1.67 0.47
C ALA A 71 -2.21 0.99 -0.14
N PHE A 72 -3.37 1.11 0.47
CA PHE A 72 -4.60 0.55 -0.09
C PHE A 72 -5.82 1.37 0.31
N VAL A 73 -6.83 1.36 -0.55
CA VAL A 73 -8.15 1.91 -0.24
C VAL A 73 -9.07 0.75 0.12
N ALA A 74 -9.42 0.64 1.40
CA ALA A 74 -10.17 -0.50 1.91
C ALA A 74 -11.52 -0.65 1.20
N SER A 75 -11.72 -1.79 0.53
CA SER A 75 -13.01 -2.12 -0.10
C SER A 75 -14.11 -2.32 0.94
N ASP A 76 -13.73 -2.83 2.11
CA ASP A 76 -14.60 -2.98 3.27
C ASP A 76 -13.85 -2.55 4.54
N GLU A 77 -14.44 -1.66 5.33
CA GLU A 77 -13.83 -1.08 6.55
C GLU A 77 -13.64 -2.11 7.67
N THR A 78 -14.51 -3.13 7.74
CA THR A 78 -14.46 -4.17 8.78
C THR A 78 -13.40 -5.22 8.48
N ALA A 79 -13.22 -5.55 7.20
CA ALA A 79 -12.18 -6.48 6.73
C ALA A 79 -10.77 -5.91 6.95
N SER A 80 -10.54 -4.63 6.68
CA SER A 80 -9.23 -3.99 6.86
C SER A 80 -8.80 -3.86 8.32
N THR A 81 -9.78 -3.83 9.24
CA THR A 81 -9.54 -3.55 10.67
C THR A 81 -9.50 -4.82 11.52
N THR A 82 -10.15 -5.90 11.08
CA THR A 82 -10.28 -7.14 11.88
C THR A 82 -9.17 -8.15 11.60
N SER A 83 -8.61 -8.20 10.39
CA SER A 83 -7.57 -9.18 10.03
C SER A 83 -6.14 -8.76 10.38
N TRP A 84 -5.93 -7.51 10.81
CA TRP A 84 -4.62 -7.05 11.29
C TRP A 84 -4.58 -7.23 12.81
N PRO A 85 -3.66 -8.04 13.38
CA PRO A 85 -3.51 -8.08 14.83
C PRO A 85 -3.18 -6.66 15.31
N LYS A 86 -4.13 -6.04 16.02
CA LYS A 86 -3.87 -4.81 16.76
C LYS A 86 -2.74 -5.14 17.71
N ARG A 87 -1.53 -4.61 17.45
CA ARG A 87 -0.44 -4.71 18.41
C ARG A 87 -0.97 -4.16 19.75
N PRO A 88 -0.88 -4.91 20.86
CA PRO A 88 -1.28 -4.35 22.15
C PRO A 88 -0.47 -3.08 22.37
N ARG A 89 -1.16 -1.96 22.65
CA ARG A 89 -0.48 -0.74 23.08
C ARG A 89 0.26 -1.09 24.38
N PRO A 90 1.54 -0.73 24.56
CA PRO A 90 2.20 -0.92 25.84
C PRO A 90 1.36 -0.21 26.91
N ALA A 91 0.89 -0.97 27.90
CA ALA A 91 0.27 -0.40 29.08
C ALA A 91 1.37 0.35 29.83
N TYR A 92 1.35 1.68 29.78
CA TYR A 92 2.10 2.48 30.72
C TYR A 92 1.39 2.34 32.08
N LEU A 93 1.97 1.52 32.95
CA LEU A 93 1.64 1.45 34.38
C LEU A 93 2.12 2.75 35.03
N TRP A 94 1.21 3.46 35.68
CA TRP A 94 1.51 4.38 36.78
C TRP A 94 0.92 3.78 38.04
#